data_AF-A0A2R6E7E4-F1
#
_entry.id   AF-A0A2R6E7E4-F1
#
_cell.length_a   1.000
_cell.length_b   1.000
_cell.length_c   1.000
_cell.angle_alpha   90.00
_cell.angle_beta   90.00
_cell.angle_gamma   90.00
#
_symmetry.space_group_name_H-M   'P 1'
#
loop_
_entity.id
_entity.type
_entity.pdbx_description
1 polymer ?
#
loop_
_entity_poly.entity_id
_entity_poly.type
_entity_poly.pdbx_seq_one_letter_code
_entity_poly.pdbx_strand_id
1 'polypeptide(L)'
;MISVSGARGFLKRVYTDFTDKNVPFMAAGLAYSAFVSLAPLLVLAFLVLALVGSGLETRVVEFAEQWLPGPVAGVVDQVFQDRSGVGSASVLGLVILVWGALKVFRGLDTAFSEIYETVDDNSFTDKLKDALVVLFALGVAVVATVGTSAVFATFEDAVPFGGSLMPLVLLGGLVVAFLPMYYVFPDADVGVRDILPGALFAAVGWAAFQGLFQVYLA
;
A
#
# COMPACT_ATOMS: atom_id res chain seq x y z
N MET A 1 -29.68 -7.56 -17.01
CA MET A 1 -28.82 -8.13 -18.06
C MET A 1 -28.11 -6.99 -18.76
N ILE A 2 -26.79 -6.89 -18.66
CA ILE A 2 -26.00 -5.84 -19.33
C ILE A 2 -25.86 -6.27 -20.80
N SER A 3 -26.39 -5.50 -21.75
CA SER A 3 -26.16 -5.81 -23.16
C SER A 3 -24.69 -5.52 -23.53
N VAL A 4 -24.15 -6.21 -24.53
CA VAL A 4 -22.77 -6.01 -25.02
C VAL A 4 -22.53 -4.55 -25.45
N SER A 5 -23.56 -3.88 -25.99
CA SER A 5 -23.50 -2.45 -26.33
C SER A 5 -23.44 -1.55 -25.08
N GLY A 6 -24.13 -1.93 -24.00
CA GLY A 6 -24.07 -1.26 -22.70
C GLY A 6 -22.70 -1.40 -22.04
N ALA A 7 -22.10 -2.60 -22.07
CA ALA A 7 -20.77 -2.85 -21.52
C ALA A 7 -19.67 -2.05 -22.25
N ARG A 8 -19.70 -2.03 -23.58
CA ARG A 8 -18.77 -1.22 -24.38
C ARG A 8 -18.94 0.27 -24.12
N GLY A 9 -20.17 0.74 -23.99
CA GLY A 9 -20.46 2.14 -23.65
C GLY A 9 -19.94 2.52 -22.27
N PHE A 10 -20.10 1.64 -21.28
CA PHE A 10 -19.57 1.83 -19.93
C PHE A 10 -18.04 1.89 -19.92
N LEU A 11 -17.35 0.92 -20.54
CA LEU A 11 -15.89 0.91 -20.62
C LEU A 11 -15.34 2.15 -21.34
N LYS A 12 -16.03 2.61 -22.39
CA LYS A 12 -15.64 3.83 -23.09
C LYS A 12 -15.72 5.05 -22.16
N ARG A 13 -16.78 5.17 -21.36
CA ARG A 13 -16.91 6.26 -20.37
C ARG A 13 -15.81 6.19 -19.31
N VAL A 14 -15.59 5.03 -18.70
CA VAL A 14 -14.51 4.83 -17.73
C VAL A 14 -13.15 5.21 -18.31
N TYR A 15 -12.85 4.80 -19.54
CA TYR A 15 -11.59 5.15 -20.21
C TYR A 15 -11.47 6.66 -20.48
N THR A 16 -12.55 7.30 -20.92
CA THR A 16 -12.60 8.75 -21.13
C THR A 16 -12.33 9.47 -19.81
N ASP A 17 -13.08 9.17 -18.75
CA ASP A 17 -12.90 9.81 -17.44
C ASP A 17 -11.50 9.56 -16.86
N PHE A 18 -10.98 8.32 -16.96
CA PHE A 18 -9.63 7.96 -16.53
C PHE A 18 -8.53 8.78 -17.23
N THR A 19 -8.74 9.08 -18.52
CA THR A 19 -7.80 9.87 -19.32
C THR A 19 -7.94 11.37 -19.03
N ASP A 20 -9.17 11.88 -19.02
CA ASP A 20 -9.48 13.29 -18.83
C ASP A 20 -9.04 13.77 -17.44
N LYS A 21 -9.21 12.92 -16.41
CA LYS A 21 -8.76 13.17 -15.04
C LYS A 21 -7.27 12.91 -14.82
N ASN A 22 -6.50 12.52 -15.86
CA ASN A 22 -5.07 12.22 -15.77
C ASN A 22 -4.71 11.26 -14.62
N VAL A 23 -5.51 10.21 -14.42
CA VAL A 23 -5.32 9.23 -13.34
C VAL A 23 -3.91 8.63 -13.32
N PRO A 24 -3.25 8.31 -14.45
CA PRO A 24 -1.86 7.84 -14.44
C PRO A 24 -0.87 8.81 -13.81
N PHE A 25 -1.08 10.12 -13.98
CA PHE A 25 -0.19 11.14 -13.41
C PHE A 25 -0.34 11.20 -11.89
N MET A 26 -1.58 11.18 -11.39
CA MET A 26 -1.86 11.14 -9.95
C MET A 26 -1.31 9.86 -9.31
N ALA A 27 -1.55 8.71 -9.95
CA ALA A 27 -1.01 7.42 -9.50
C ALA A 27 0.53 7.40 -9.50
N ALA A 28 1.18 7.99 -10.50
CA ALA A 28 2.64 8.11 -10.54
C ALA A 28 3.19 9.01 -9.42
N GLY A 29 2.53 10.13 -9.12
CA GLY A 29 2.90 11.01 -8.00
C GLY A 29 2.79 10.32 -6.64
N LEU A 30 1.73 9.54 -6.45
CA LEU A 30 1.52 8.68 -5.27
C LEU A 30 2.61 7.61 -5.16
N ALA A 31 2.86 6.87 -6.24
CA ALA A 31 3.87 5.82 -6.29
C ALA A 31 5.27 6.36 -6.03
N TYR A 32 5.62 7.52 -6.63
CA TYR A 32 6.90 8.19 -6.38
C TYR A 32 7.06 8.59 -4.92
N SER A 33 6.01 9.19 -4.33
CA SER A 33 6.04 9.63 -2.92
C SER A 33 6.16 8.44 -1.96
N ALA A 34 5.44 7.35 -2.23
CA ALA A 34 5.55 6.11 -1.47
C ALA A 34 6.95 5.50 -1.62
N PHE A 35 7.47 5.43 -2.84
CA PHE A 35 8.79 4.87 -3.14
C PHE A 35 9.92 5.63 -2.43
N VAL A 36 9.91 6.97 -2.49
CA VAL A 36 10.89 7.81 -1.78
C VAL A 36 10.83 7.59 -0.26
N SER A 37 9.66 7.26 0.27
CA SER A 37 9.44 7.00 1.70
C SER A 37 9.90 5.61 2.15
N LEU A 38 10.07 4.64 1.24
CA LEU A 38 10.43 3.28 1.59
C LEU A 38 11.79 3.19 2.28
N ALA A 39 12.80 3.89 1.74
CA ALA A 39 14.15 3.84 2.30
C ALA A 39 14.20 4.35 3.77
N PRO A 40 13.66 5.54 4.10
CA PRO A 40 13.54 5.97 5.48
C PRO A 40 12.69 5.06 6.37
N LEU A 41 11.60 4.50 5.84
CA LEU A 41 10.75 3.56 6.58
C LEU A 41 11.52 2.32 7.01
N LEU A 42 12.31 1.75 6.10
CA LEU A 42 13.11 0.56 6.36
C LEU A 42 14.17 0.84 7.42
N VAL A 43 14.89 1.97 7.32
CA VAL A 43 15.86 2.40 8.35
C VAL A 43 15.20 2.47 9.73
N LEU A 44 14.02 3.09 9.83
CA LEU A 44 13.28 3.17 11.10
C LEU A 44 12.80 1.80 11.59
N ALA A 45 12.29 0.95 10.69
CA ALA A 45 11.90 -0.41 11.04
C ALA A 45 13.10 -1.19 11.61
N PHE A 46 14.29 -1.04 11.03
CA PHE A 46 15.51 -1.68 11.51
C PHE A 46 15.96 -1.16 12.87
N LEU A 47 15.88 0.15 13.10
CA LEU A 47 16.16 0.74 14.41
C LEU A 47 15.23 0.20 15.49
N VAL A 48 13.94 0.09 15.19
CA VAL A 48 12.97 -0.52 16.11
C VAL A 48 13.33 -1.98 16.39
N LEU A 49 13.67 -2.76 15.37
CA LEU A 49 14.07 -4.18 15.55
C LEU A 49 15.36 -4.33 16.37
N ALA A 50 16.34 -3.45 16.16
CA ALA A 50 17.59 -3.40 16.91
C ALA A 50 17.36 -3.03 18.38
N LEU A 51 16.43 -2.10 18.66
CA LEU A 51 16.05 -1.72 20.01
C LEU A 51 15.27 -2.81 20.75
N VAL A 52 14.41 -3.55 20.03
CA VAL A 52 13.63 -4.65 20.59
C VAL A 52 14.50 -5.89 20.85
N GLY A 53 15.68 -5.99 20.24
CA GLY A 53 16.63 -7.08 20.49
C GLY A 53 16.14 -8.44 19.98
N SER A 54 15.54 -8.45 18.79
CA SER A 54 14.88 -9.63 18.21
C SER A 54 15.83 -10.72 17.70
N GLY A 55 17.14 -10.49 17.65
CA GLY A 55 18.11 -11.43 17.06
C GLY A 55 18.03 -11.54 15.54
N LEU A 56 17.28 -10.64 14.89
CA LEU A 56 17.06 -10.60 13.44
C LEU A 56 18.03 -9.65 12.72
N GLU A 57 18.98 -9.04 13.44
CA GLU A 57 19.85 -7.97 12.90
C GLU A 57 20.62 -8.43 11.66
N THR A 58 21.19 -9.64 11.69
CA THR A 58 21.98 -10.18 10.58
C THR A 58 21.14 -10.45 9.32
N ARG A 59 19.94 -11.03 9.48
CA ARG A 59 19.01 -11.27 8.36
C ARG A 59 18.50 -9.96 7.75
N VAL A 60 18.38 -8.94 8.59
CA VAL A 60 17.97 -7.60 8.20
C VAL A 60 19.02 -6.90 7.35
N VAL A 61 20.31 -6.97 7.74
CA VAL A 61 21.42 -6.40 6.97
C VAL A 61 21.54 -7.11 5.61
N GLU A 62 21.50 -8.44 5.59
CA GLU A 62 21.52 -9.22 4.34
C GLU A 62 20.37 -8.84 3.40
N PHE A 63 19.16 -8.66 3.94
CA PHE A 63 18.01 -8.21 3.15
C PHE A 63 18.23 -6.80 2.59
N ALA A 64 18.75 -5.87 3.40
CA ALA A 64 19.01 -4.52 2.95
C ALA A 64 20.04 -4.47 1.81
N GLU A 65 21.13 -5.22 1.92
CA GLU A 65 22.17 -5.30 0.88
C GLU A 65 21.67 -5.94 -0.41
N GLN A 66 20.79 -6.94 -0.31
CA GLN A 66 20.29 -7.67 -1.47
C GLN A 66 19.19 -6.91 -2.22
N TRP A 67 18.34 -6.16 -1.53
CA TRP A 67 17.10 -5.63 -2.09
C TRP A 67 17.02 -4.10 -2.15
N LEU A 68 17.89 -3.38 -1.43
CA LEU A 68 17.86 -1.92 -1.41
C LEU A 68 18.94 -1.31 -2.30
N PRO A 69 18.68 -0.13 -2.88
CA PRO A 69 19.71 0.64 -3.56
C PRO A 69 20.91 0.87 -2.62
N GLY A 70 22.14 0.75 -3.13
CA GLY A 70 23.38 0.82 -2.35
C GLY A 70 23.48 1.97 -1.32
N PRO A 71 23.04 3.20 -1.62
CA PRO A 71 23.04 4.28 -0.62
C PRO A 71 22.13 4.02 0.59
N VAL A 72 21.03 3.29 0.39
CA VAL A 72 20.10 2.92 1.46
C VAL A 72 20.66 1.75 2.26
N ALA A 73 21.17 0.72 1.57
CA ALA A 73 21.83 -0.42 2.22
C ALA A 73 23.01 0.00 3.10
N GLY A 74 23.86 0.94 2.62
CA GLY A 74 24.99 1.45 3.39
C GLY A 74 24.60 2.21 4.67
N VAL A 75 23.43 2.85 4.69
CA VAL A 75 22.90 3.48 5.92
C VAL A 75 22.45 2.40 6.92
N VAL A 76 21.86 1.31 6.44
CA VAL A 76 21.46 0.18 7.30
C VAL A 76 22.68 -0.46 7.93
N ASP A 77 23.71 -0.75 7.14
CA ASP A 77 24.95 -1.34 7.64
C ASP A 77 25.65 -0.42 8.66
N GLN A 78 25.74 0.89 8.38
CA GLN A 78 26.23 1.89 9.34
C GLN A 78 25.43 1.94 10.64
N VAL A 79 24.10 1.76 10.59
CA VAL A 79 23.27 1.75 11.80
C VAL A 79 23.61 0.59 12.73
N PHE A 80 23.96 -0.57 12.17
CA PHE A 80 24.33 -1.75 12.95
C PHE A 80 25.81 -1.77 13.36
N GLN A 81 26.70 -1.24 12.52
CA GLN A 81 28.15 -1.22 12.79
C GLN A 81 28.61 -0.01 13.61
N ASP A 82 28.02 1.16 13.42
CA ASP A 82 28.51 2.42 13.98
C ASP A 82 27.39 3.22 14.65
N ARG A 83 27.22 3.03 15.96
CA ARG A 83 26.16 3.68 16.77
C ARG A 83 26.27 5.20 16.83
N SER A 84 27.41 5.77 16.41
CA SER A 84 27.75 7.19 16.57
C SER A 84 27.03 8.13 15.57
N GLY A 85 26.63 7.64 14.40
CA GLY A 85 25.89 8.40 13.36
C GLY A 85 24.38 8.13 13.32
N VAL A 86 23.90 7.17 14.12
CA VAL A 86 22.51 6.69 14.09
C VAL A 86 21.51 7.80 14.41
N GLY A 87 21.80 8.66 15.39
CA GLY A 87 20.86 9.68 15.85
C GLY A 87 20.45 10.68 14.77
N SER A 88 21.41 11.20 13.99
CA SER A 88 21.13 12.20 12.94
C SER A 88 20.49 11.58 11.70
N ALA A 89 20.93 10.40 11.28
CA ALA A 89 20.32 9.66 10.17
C ALA A 89 18.87 9.25 10.49
N SER A 90 18.58 8.85 11.73
CA SER A 90 17.22 8.51 12.19
C SER A 90 16.28 9.70 12.15
N VAL A 91 16.75 10.88 12.58
CA VAL A 91 15.96 12.11 12.58
C VAL A 91 15.67 12.57 11.15
N LEU A 92 16.67 12.59 10.27
CA LEU A 92 16.47 12.94 8.86
C LEU A 92 15.55 11.94 8.16
N GLY A 93 15.74 10.64 8.42
CA GLY A 93 14.85 9.58 7.93
C GLY A 93 13.41 9.78 8.38
N LEU A 94 13.20 10.08 9.66
CA LEU A 94 11.86 10.37 10.20
C LEU A 94 11.22 11.59 9.52
N VAL A 95 11.98 12.67 9.31
CA VAL A 95 11.48 13.86 8.62
C VAL A 95 11.08 13.54 7.18
N ILE A 96 11.91 12.80 6.43
CA ILE A 96 11.62 12.40 5.05
C ILE A 96 10.42 11.44 5.01
N LEU A 97 10.34 10.49 5.94
CA LEU A 97 9.22 9.55 6.02
C LEU A 97 7.90 10.27 6.29
N VAL A 98 7.87 11.15 7.30
CA VAL A 98 6.67 11.93 7.63
C VAL A 98 6.28 12.81 6.46
N TRP A 99 7.25 13.48 5.82
CA TRP A 99 6.98 14.31 4.65
C TRP A 99 6.43 13.50 3.47
N GLY A 100 7.01 12.34 3.19
CA GLY A 100 6.58 11.45 2.10
C GLY A 100 5.22 10.81 2.37
N ALA A 101 4.96 10.35 3.59
CA ALA A 101 3.65 9.87 4.02
C ALA A 101 2.58 10.96 3.90
N LEU A 102 2.89 12.19 4.36
CA LEU A 102 2.00 13.34 4.19
C LEU A 102 1.71 13.66 2.73
N LYS A 103 2.68 13.48 1.82
CA LYS A 103 2.46 13.61 0.38
C LYS A 103 1.57 12.51 -0.18
N VAL A 104 1.73 11.27 0.26
CA VAL A 104 0.87 10.15 -0.15
C VAL A 104 -0.56 10.40 0.30
N PHE A 105 -0.79 10.78 1.57
CA PHE A 105 -2.13 11.07 2.07
C PHE A 105 -2.79 12.22 1.32
N ARG A 106 -2.09 13.35 1.15
CA ARG A 106 -2.61 14.48 0.35
C ARG A 106 -2.86 14.09 -1.10
N GLY A 107 -1.99 13.28 -1.68
CA GLY A 107 -2.16 12.80 -3.05
C GLY A 107 -3.38 11.89 -3.20
N LEU A 108 -3.71 11.09 -2.19
CA LEU A 108 -4.89 10.22 -2.18
C LEU A 108 -6.15 11.08 -2.08
N ASP A 109 -6.19 11.97 -1.10
CA ASP A 109 -7.26 12.96 -0.89
C ASP A 109 -7.57 13.71 -2.19
N THR A 110 -6.58 14.42 -2.73
CA THR A 110 -6.71 15.15 -4.00
C THR A 110 -7.11 14.25 -5.16
N ALA A 111 -6.60 13.02 -5.26
CA ALA A 111 -6.97 12.14 -6.37
C ALA A 111 -8.43 11.67 -6.29
N PHE A 112 -8.92 11.35 -5.09
CA PHE A 112 -10.32 10.98 -4.89
C PHE A 112 -11.24 12.19 -5.08
N SER A 113 -10.92 13.36 -4.51
CA SER A 113 -11.69 14.59 -4.70
C SER A 113 -11.76 15.00 -6.17
N GLU A 114 -10.65 14.90 -6.92
CA GLU A 114 -10.63 15.22 -8.35
C GLU A 114 -11.48 14.23 -9.16
N ILE A 115 -11.41 12.93 -8.87
CA ILE A 115 -12.20 11.90 -9.56
C ILE A 115 -13.70 12.03 -9.26
N TYR A 116 -14.06 12.31 -8.01
CA TYR A 116 -15.44 12.44 -7.55
C TYR A 116 -16.00 13.86 -7.67
N GLU A 117 -15.18 14.82 -8.08
CA GLU A 117 -15.52 16.23 -8.26
C GLU A 117 -16.06 16.89 -6.99
N THR A 118 -15.49 16.52 -5.84
CA THR A 118 -15.80 17.10 -4.54
C THR A 118 -14.86 18.25 -4.18
N VAL A 119 -15.32 19.12 -3.28
CA VAL A 119 -14.57 20.31 -2.86
C VAL A 119 -13.75 19.95 -1.63
N ASP A 120 -12.43 20.17 -1.70
CA ASP A 120 -11.49 20.00 -0.58
C ASP A 120 -11.75 21.05 0.51
N ASP A 121 -12.71 20.83 1.40
CA ASP A 121 -12.91 21.62 2.63
C ASP A 121 -12.76 20.73 3.86
N ASN A 122 -11.58 20.12 3.98
CA ASN A 122 -11.32 19.07 4.96
C ASN A 122 -10.93 19.63 6.33
N SER A 123 -11.80 19.40 7.31
CA SER A 123 -11.55 19.74 8.70
C SER A 123 -10.40 18.92 9.29
N PHE A 124 -9.90 19.29 10.48
CA PHE A 124 -8.88 18.49 11.16
C PHE A 124 -9.36 17.06 11.46
N THR A 125 -10.65 16.89 11.74
CA THR A 125 -11.26 15.59 12.04
C THR A 125 -11.27 14.69 10.81
N ASP A 126 -11.54 15.25 9.63
CA ASP A 126 -11.57 14.51 8.37
C ASP A 126 -10.17 13.97 8.04
N LYS A 127 -9.16 14.83 8.15
CA LYS A 127 -7.75 14.42 7.97
C LYS A 127 -7.31 13.31 8.93
N LEU A 128 -7.80 13.33 10.17
CA LEU A 128 -7.51 12.26 11.14
C LEU A 128 -8.22 10.95 10.76
N LYS A 129 -9.46 11.04 10.29
CA LYS A 129 -10.23 9.89 9.79
C LYS A 129 -9.55 9.26 8.57
N ASP A 130 -9.09 10.07 7.62
CA ASP A 130 -8.37 9.59 6.42
C ASP A 130 -7.08 8.87 6.80
N ALA A 131 -6.31 9.46 7.72
CA ALA A 131 -5.09 8.84 8.23
C ALA A 131 -5.36 7.48 8.88
N LEU A 132 -6.41 7.39 9.71
CA LEU A 132 -6.82 6.13 10.35
C LEU A 132 -7.28 5.09 9.31
N VAL A 133 -8.01 5.52 8.28
CA VAL A 133 -8.48 4.66 7.19
C VAL A 133 -7.31 4.09 6.41
N VAL A 134 -6.30 4.89 6.07
CA VAL A 134 -5.12 4.37 5.35
C VAL A 134 -4.27 3.47 6.24
N LEU A 135 -4.10 3.80 7.53
CA LEU A 135 -3.41 2.92 8.48
C LEU A 135 -4.13 1.58 8.63
N PHE A 136 -5.46 1.59 8.71
CA PHE A 136 -6.29 0.38 8.73
C PHE A 136 -6.09 -0.41 7.44
N ALA A 137 -6.22 0.23 6.28
CA ALA A 137 -6.07 -0.41 4.97
C ALA A 137 -4.69 -1.08 4.84
N LEU A 138 -3.63 -0.35 5.20
CA LEU A 138 -2.26 -0.87 5.14
C LEU A 138 -2.06 -2.03 6.11
N GLY A 139 -2.51 -1.91 7.36
CA GLY A 139 -2.39 -2.96 8.38
C GLY A 139 -3.12 -4.24 7.97
N VAL A 140 -4.37 -4.11 7.50
CA VAL A 140 -5.16 -5.26 7.03
C VAL A 140 -4.56 -5.86 5.76
N ALA A 141 -4.08 -5.05 4.81
CA ALA A 141 -3.43 -5.56 3.60
C ALA A 141 -2.14 -6.34 3.91
N VAL A 142 -1.33 -5.86 4.85
CA VAL A 142 -0.13 -6.56 5.32
C VAL A 142 -0.50 -7.86 6.01
N VAL A 143 -1.45 -7.85 6.94
CA VAL A 143 -1.91 -9.06 7.64
C VAL A 143 -2.52 -10.06 6.65
N ALA A 144 -3.30 -9.60 5.68
CA ALA A 144 -3.85 -10.45 4.64
C ALA A 144 -2.72 -11.08 3.81
N THR A 145 -1.74 -10.29 3.37
CA THR A 145 -0.63 -10.78 2.53
C THR A 145 0.28 -11.76 3.29
N VAL A 146 0.75 -11.35 4.47
CA VAL A 146 1.67 -12.14 5.31
C VAL A 146 0.96 -13.36 5.91
N GLY A 147 -0.25 -13.17 6.44
CA GLY A 147 -1.04 -14.25 7.03
C GLY A 147 -1.39 -15.32 6.02
N THR A 148 -1.79 -14.94 4.81
CA THR A 148 -2.02 -15.89 3.70
C THR A 148 -0.76 -16.68 3.38
N SER A 149 0.40 -16.01 3.34
CA SER A 149 1.69 -16.65 3.04
C SER A 149 2.14 -17.61 4.15
N ALA A 150 2.00 -17.21 5.42
CA ALA A 150 2.39 -18.01 6.58
C ALA A 150 1.47 -19.23 6.78
N VAL A 151 0.16 -19.06 6.60
CA VAL A 151 -0.82 -20.15 6.70
C VAL A 151 -0.60 -21.14 5.56
N PHE A 152 -0.35 -20.67 4.33
CA PHE A 152 -0.03 -21.54 3.20
C PHE A 152 1.19 -22.43 3.49
N ALA A 153 2.29 -21.83 3.96
CA ALA A 153 3.51 -22.57 4.29
C ALA A 153 3.36 -23.59 5.44
N THR A 154 2.38 -23.38 6.34
CA THR A 154 2.20 -24.23 7.54
C THR A 154 1.18 -25.35 7.32
N PHE A 155 0.19 -25.15 6.45
CA PHE A 155 -0.98 -26.02 6.31
C PHE A 155 -1.15 -26.62 4.91
N GLU A 156 -0.11 -26.57 4.08
CA GLU A 156 -0.12 -27.10 2.70
C GLU A 156 -0.62 -28.55 2.62
N ASP A 157 -0.27 -29.38 3.60
CA ASP A 157 -0.64 -30.81 3.66
C ASP A 157 -1.95 -31.10 4.42
N ALA A 158 -2.46 -30.15 5.22
CA ALA A 158 -3.54 -30.40 6.19
C ALA A 158 -4.92 -29.94 5.72
N VAL A 159 -4.99 -29.00 4.78
CA VAL A 159 -6.25 -28.42 4.30
C VAL A 159 -6.54 -28.90 2.88
N PRO A 160 -7.46 -29.87 2.70
CA PRO A 160 -7.95 -30.18 1.37
C PRO A 160 -8.54 -28.91 0.75
N PHE A 161 -8.12 -28.59 -0.49
CA PHE A 161 -8.46 -27.36 -1.22
C PHE A 161 -7.81 -26.05 -0.72
N GLY A 162 -6.81 -26.11 0.17
CA GLY A 162 -6.08 -24.94 0.67
C GLY A 162 -5.55 -24.03 -0.44
N GLY A 163 -4.99 -24.62 -1.51
CA GLY A 163 -4.49 -23.86 -2.68
C GLY A 163 -5.55 -23.07 -3.45
N SER A 164 -6.83 -23.46 -3.41
CA SER A 164 -7.91 -22.75 -4.11
C SER A 164 -8.64 -21.72 -3.24
N LEU A 165 -8.66 -21.92 -1.92
CA LEU A 165 -9.30 -21.00 -0.97
C LEU A 165 -8.39 -19.81 -0.63
N MET A 166 -7.08 -20.03 -0.60
CA MET A 166 -6.10 -19.04 -0.18
C MET A 166 -6.12 -17.73 -1.01
N PRO A 167 -6.21 -17.77 -2.36
CA PRO A 167 -6.36 -16.56 -3.17
C PRO A 167 -7.66 -15.81 -2.89
N LEU A 168 -8.74 -16.52 -2.56
CA LEU A 168 -10.05 -15.91 -2.23
C LEU A 168 -10.00 -15.22 -0.87
N VAL A 169 -9.30 -15.81 0.10
CA VAL A 169 -9.07 -15.20 1.42
C VAL A 169 -8.24 -13.93 1.29
N LEU A 170 -7.14 -13.97 0.51
CA LEU A 170 -6.33 -12.79 0.22
C LEU A 170 -7.16 -11.70 -0.47
N LEU A 171 -7.90 -12.06 -1.52
CA LEU A 171 -8.76 -11.12 -2.24
C LEU A 171 -9.80 -10.50 -1.31
N GLY A 172 -10.48 -11.31 -0.49
CA GLY A 172 -11.45 -10.82 0.50
C GLY A 172 -10.82 -9.88 1.52
N GLY A 173 -9.64 -10.24 2.04
CA GLY A 173 -8.87 -9.39 2.96
C GLY A 173 -8.47 -8.05 2.34
N LEU A 174 -8.03 -8.06 1.08
CA LEU A 174 -7.69 -6.85 0.34
C LEU A 174 -8.92 -5.98 0.02
N VAL A 175 -10.06 -6.59 -0.31
CA VAL A 175 -11.31 -5.84 -0.47
C VAL A 175 -11.69 -5.18 0.84
N VAL A 176 -11.64 -5.89 1.97
CA VAL A 176 -11.91 -5.32 3.31
C VAL A 176 -10.92 -4.21 3.65
N ALA A 177 -9.65 -4.36 3.26
CA ALA A 177 -8.64 -3.32 3.46
C ALA A 177 -8.94 -2.05 2.66
N PHE A 178 -9.30 -2.18 1.38
CA PHE A 178 -9.46 -1.04 0.48
C PHE A 178 -10.85 -0.40 0.51
N LEU A 179 -11.90 -1.14 0.87
CA LEU A 179 -13.28 -0.64 0.87
C LEU A 179 -13.47 0.66 1.69
N PRO A 180 -12.91 0.81 2.91
CA PRO A 180 -13.04 2.04 3.67
C PRO A 180 -12.41 3.25 2.97
N MET A 181 -11.33 3.06 2.19
CA MET A 181 -10.71 4.16 1.45
C MET A 181 -11.68 4.70 0.40
N TYR A 182 -12.31 3.82 -0.39
CA TYR A 182 -13.29 4.22 -1.39
C TYR A 182 -14.59 4.76 -0.80
N TYR A 183 -14.87 4.54 0.49
CA TYR A 183 -16.04 5.08 1.16
C TYR A 183 -15.78 6.46 1.80
N VAL A 184 -14.55 6.69 2.27
CA VAL A 184 -14.21 7.88 3.07
C VAL A 184 -13.60 8.98 2.21
N PHE A 185 -12.60 8.68 1.38
CA PHE A 185 -11.85 9.67 0.61
C PHE A 185 -12.66 10.46 -0.43
N PRO A 186 -13.75 9.95 -1.03
CA PRO A 186 -14.53 10.76 -1.97
C PRO A 186 -15.17 12.01 -1.36
N ASP A 187 -15.31 12.11 -0.04
CA ASP A 187 -16.06 13.17 0.66
C ASP A 187 -17.46 13.41 0.07
N ALA A 188 -18.07 12.34 -0.44
CA ALA A 188 -19.39 12.32 -1.07
C ALA A 188 -20.26 11.23 -0.44
N ASP A 189 -21.58 11.44 -0.47
CA ASP A 189 -22.56 10.42 -0.09
C ASP A 189 -22.60 9.29 -1.14
N VAL A 190 -21.72 8.32 -0.98
CA VAL A 190 -21.61 7.14 -1.86
C VAL A 190 -22.18 5.89 -1.18
N GLY A 191 -22.93 5.08 -1.93
CA GLY A 191 -23.39 3.79 -1.45
C GLY A 191 -22.28 2.74 -1.45
N VAL A 192 -22.28 1.82 -0.48
CA VAL A 192 -21.32 0.70 -0.44
C VAL A 192 -21.32 -0.11 -1.75
N ARG A 193 -22.48 -0.23 -2.40
CA ARG A 193 -22.61 -0.95 -3.67
C ARG A 193 -21.93 -0.24 -4.84
N ASP A 194 -21.83 1.08 -4.79
CA ASP A 194 -21.26 1.90 -5.85
C ASP A 194 -19.72 1.85 -5.80
N ILE A 195 -19.15 1.69 -4.60
CA ILE A 195 -17.70 1.65 -4.38
C ILE A 195 -17.09 0.23 -4.47
N LEU A 196 -17.91 -0.81 -4.28
CA LEU A 196 -17.46 -2.21 -4.31
C LEU A 196 -16.69 -2.59 -5.60
N PRO A 197 -17.12 -2.17 -6.81
CA PRO A 197 -16.37 -2.44 -8.03
C PRO A 197 -14.95 -1.86 -8.00
N GLY A 198 -14.77 -0.65 -7.46
CA GLY A 198 -13.46 -0.01 -7.32
C GLY A 198 -12.56 -0.72 -6.33
N ALA A 199 -13.10 -1.06 -5.15
CA ALA A 199 -12.36 -1.83 -4.13
C ALA A 199 -11.94 -3.22 -4.65
N LEU A 200 -12.83 -3.90 -5.38
CA LEU A 200 -12.53 -5.19 -6.01
C LEU A 200 -11.45 -5.04 -7.09
N PHE A 201 -11.54 -4.02 -7.94
CA PHE A 201 -10.52 -3.74 -8.95
C PHE A 201 -9.14 -3.50 -8.32
N ALA A 202 -9.07 -2.71 -7.24
CA ALA A 202 -7.84 -2.47 -6.49
C ALA A 202 -7.28 -3.76 -5.87
N ALA A 203 -8.13 -4.59 -5.25
CA ALA A 203 -7.73 -5.86 -4.65
C ALA A 203 -7.20 -6.86 -5.69
N VAL A 204 -7.88 -6.98 -6.83
CA VAL A 204 -7.41 -7.81 -7.95
C VAL A 204 -6.10 -7.27 -8.51
N GLY A 205 -5.99 -5.95 -8.70
CA GLY A 205 -4.76 -5.30 -9.17
C GLY A 205 -3.57 -5.56 -8.24
N TRP A 206 -3.78 -5.46 -6.94
CA TRP A 206 -2.76 -5.79 -5.93
C TRP A 206 -2.30 -7.24 -6.03
N ALA A 207 -3.24 -8.19 -6.06
CA ALA A 207 -2.91 -9.62 -6.20
C ALA A 207 -2.18 -9.91 -7.52
N ALA A 208 -2.58 -9.25 -8.62
CA ALA A 208 -1.93 -9.39 -9.91
C ALA A 208 -0.49 -8.85 -9.88
N PHE A 209 -0.24 -7.69 -9.26
CA PHE A 209 1.12 -7.16 -9.08
C PHE A 209 1.98 -8.06 -8.20
N GLN A 210 1.42 -8.63 -7.14
CA GLN A 210 2.13 -9.60 -6.30
C GLN A 210 2.56 -10.83 -7.12
N GLY A 211 1.65 -11.40 -7.91
CA GLY A 211 1.98 -12.53 -8.80
C GLY A 211 3.02 -12.14 -9.87
N LEU A 212 2.89 -10.97 -10.48
CA LEU A 212 3.86 -10.47 -11.45
C LEU A 212 5.25 -10.29 -10.82
N PHE A 213 5.32 -9.79 -9.58
CA PHE A 213 6.56 -9.64 -8.86
C PHE A 213 7.21 -10.99 -8.54
N GLN A 214 6.41 -12.01 -8.16
CA GLN A 214 6.91 -13.37 -7.97
C GLN A 214 7.52 -13.95 -9.25
N VAL A 215 6.88 -13.74 -10.42
CA VAL A 215 7.43 -14.18 -11.71
C VAL A 215 8.73 -13.45 -12.06
N TYR A 216 8.84 -12.16 -11.73
CA TYR A 216 10.06 -11.38 -11.95
C TYR A 216 11.24 -11.86 -11.10
N LEU A 217 10.98 -12.39 -9.90
CA LEU A 217 12.02 -12.89 -8.98
C LEU A 217 12.44 -14.35 -9.23
N ALA A 218 11.67 -15.10 -10.01
CA ALA A 218 11.93 -16.50 -10.34
C ALA A 218 12.97 -16.63 -11.45
#